data_AF-X1BXV3-F1
#
_entry.id   AF-X1BXV3-F1
#
_cell.length_a   1.000
_cell.length_b   1.000
_cell.length_c   1.000
_cell.angle_alpha   90.00
_cell.angle_beta   90.00
_cell.angle_gamma   90.00
#
_symmetry.space_group_name_H-M   'P 1'
#
loop_
_entity.id
_entity.type
_entity.pdbx_description
1 polymer ?
#
loop_
_entity_poly.entity_id
_entity_poly.type
_entity_poly.pdbx_seq_one_letter_code
_entity_poly.pdbx_strand_id
1 'polypeptide(L)'
;MDELADLEILYKEYEKMIASGKLSPLGSTSPQSIWLGVPLKVKNNVIGAMAVQSYSDSNLYNKKDIKLMEFVSEQVATAIERKRMEEELKKLAHYDPLTGTYNRGYGLELLQRQVKLAKRNKTSFLLAYTDLDNLKKINDEFGHKEGDRAIVQVAKLFRSILREVDIIIRMGGDEFLLIFPESS
;
A
#
# COMPACT_ATOMS: atom_id res chain seq x y z
N MET A 1 -33.75 -31.05 -10.99
CA MET A 1 -33.87 -30.55 -9.62
C MET A 1 -32.79 -29.50 -9.39
N ASP A 2 -33.07 -28.23 -9.22
CA ASP A 2 -33.80 -27.33 -10.11
C ASP A 2 -33.00 -26.02 -9.99
N GLU A 3 -32.13 -25.71 -10.96
CA GLU A 3 -31.12 -24.62 -10.83
C GLU A 3 -31.75 -23.24 -10.58
N LEU A 4 -33.02 -23.08 -10.95
CA LEU A 4 -33.83 -21.90 -10.67
C LEU A 4 -34.13 -21.71 -9.18
N ALA A 5 -34.28 -22.80 -8.41
CA ALA A 5 -34.55 -22.74 -6.98
C ALA A 5 -33.34 -22.23 -6.18
N ASP A 6 -32.12 -22.62 -6.58
CA ASP A 6 -30.88 -22.19 -5.92
C ASP A 6 -30.59 -20.69 -6.17
N LEU A 7 -30.89 -20.19 -7.37
CA LEU A 7 -30.79 -18.76 -7.72
C LEU A 7 -31.81 -17.89 -6.97
N GLU A 8 -33.04 -18.38 -6.79
CA GLU A 8 -34.08 -17.67 -6.05
C GLU A 8 -33.76 -17.57 -4.54
N ILE A 9 -33.10 -18.60 -3.98
CA ILE A 9 -32.57 -18.59 -2.61
C ILE A 9 -31.47 -17.51 -2.47
N LEU A 10 -30.54 -17.44 -3.43
CA LEU A 10 -29.44 -16.48 -3.41
C LEU A 10 -29.92 -15.02 -3.51
N TYR A 11 -30.92 -14.74 -4.34
CA TYR A 11 -31.48 -13.39 -4.48
C TYR A 11 -32.26 -12.95 -3.23
N LYS A 12 -33.04 -13.85 -2.63
CA LYS A 12 -33.75 -13.59 -1.36
C LYS A 12 -32.77 -13.33 -0.20
N GLU A 13 -31.62 -14.00 -0.20
CA GLU A 13 -30.58 -13.80 0.81
C GLU A 13 -29.83 -12.47 0.61
N TYR A 14 -29.57 -12.09 -0.64
CA TYR A 14 -29.04 -10.76 -1.00
C TYR A 14 -29.95 -9.61 -0.52
N GLU A 15 -31.25 -9.69 -0.79
CA GLU A 15 -32.24 -8.70 -0.32
C GLU A 15 -32.29 -8.61 1.21
N LYS A 16 -32.20 -9.75 1.92
CA LYS A 16 -32.09 -9.77 3.39
C LYS A 16 -30.82 -9.10 3.90
N MET A 17 -29.70 -9.25 3.19
CA MET A 17 -28.44 -8.59 3.56
C MET A 17 -28.48 -7.08 3.33
N ILE A 18 -29.18 -6.60 2.29
CA ILE A 18 -29.45 -5.16 2.11
C ILE A 18 -30.37 -4.65 3.20
N ALA A 19 -31.50 -5.33 3.44
CA ALA A 19 -32.49 -4.94 4.44
C ALA A 19 -31.92 -4.90 5.87
N SER A 20 -30.92 -5.74 6.16
CA SER A 20 -30.19 -5.73 7.45
C SER A 20 -29.02 -4.75 7.51
N GLY A 21 -28.78 -3.95 6.46
CA GLY A 21 -27.69 -2.98 6.39
C GLY A 21 -26.30 -3.59 6.26
N LYS A 22 -26.19 -4.91 6.06
CA LYS A 22 -24.91 -5.60 5.85
C LYS A 22 -24.30 -5.31 4.48
N LEU A 23 -25.14 -5.00 3.50
CA LEU A 23 -24.74 -4.61 2.15
C LEU A 23 -25.37 -3.26 1.79
N SER A 24 -24.58 -2.40 1.14
CA SER A 24 -25.08 -1.21 0.46
C SER A 24 -24.96 -1.45 -1.04
N PRO A 25 -26.08 -1.50 -1.78
CA PRO A 25 -26.04 -1.74 -3.22
C PRO A 25 -25.30 -0.59 -3.92
N LEU A 26 -24.38 -0.94 -4.82
CA LEU A 26 -23.72 0.01 -5.72
C LEU A 26 -24.18 -0.26 -7.16
N GLY A 27 -24.83 0.74 -7.78
CA GLY A 27 -25.30 0.68 -9.16
C GLY A 27 -26.70 0.07 -9.34
N SER A 28 -27.09 -0.17 -10.60
CA SER A 28 -28.37 -0.74 -10.97
C SER A 28 -28.33 -2.27 -10.89
N THR A 29 -29.21 -2.88 -10.08
CA THR A 29 -29.44 -4.31 -10.08
C THR A 29 -30.40 -4.66 -11.22
N SER A 30 -30.02 -5.64 -12.05
CA SER A 30 -30.92 -6.21 -13.06
C SER A 30 -31.19 -7.66 -12.67
N PRO A 31 -32.43 -8.14 -12.74
CA PRO A 31 -32.74 -9.57 -12.52
C PRO A 31 -32.00 -10.50 -13.50
N GLN A 32 -31.46 -9.95 -14.59
CA GLN A 32 -30.73 -10.70 -15.62
C GLN A 32 -29.22 -10.70 -15.41
N SER A 33 -28.68 -9.93 -14.44
CA SER A 33 -27.25 -9.93 -14.17
C SER A 33 -26.88 -10.94 -13.10
N ILE A 34 -26.11 -11.96 -13.50
CA ILE A 34 -25.60 -12.99 -12.58
C ILE A 34 -24.15 -12.69 -12.25
N TRP A 35 -23.85 -12.73 -10.95
CA TRP A 35 -22.51 -12.58 -10.41
C TRP A 35 -22.04 -13.91 -9.85
N LEU A 36 -20.83 -14.32 -10.22
CA LEU A 36 -20.10 -15.39 -9.56
C LEU A 36 -18.92 -14.77 -8.81
N GLY A 37 -19.02 -14.73 -7.49
CA GLY A 37 -17.98 -14.24 -6.60
C GLY A 37 -17.30 -15.38 -5.85
N VAL A 38 -15.97 -15.33 -5.75
CA VAL A 38 -15.16 -16.24 -4.94
C VAL A 38 -14.22 -15.42 -4.04
N PRO A 39 -13.99 -15.84 -2.79
CA PRO A 39 -13.14 -15.10 -1.86
C PRO A 39 -11.66 -15.28 -2.20
N LEU A 40 -10.88 -14.21 -2.13
CA LEU A 40 -9.42 -14.30 -2.15
C LEU A 40 -8.95 -14.61 -0.73
N LYS A 41 -8.46 -15.84 -0.51
CA LYS A 41 -8.04 -16.33 0.80
C LYS A 41 -6.54 -16.58 0.84
N VAL A 42 -5.92 -16.13 1.93
CA VAL A 42 -4.55 -16.48 2.29
C VAL A 42 -4.60 -17.13 3.67
N LYS A 43 -4.25 -18.43 3.74
CA LYS A 43 -4.47 -19.27 4.93
C LYS A 43 -5.95 -19.19 5.36
N ASN A 44 -6.23 -18.72 6.59
CA ASN A 44 -7.59 -18.57 7.12
C ASN A 44 -8.17 -17.16 6.98
N ASN A 45 -7.47 -16.23 6.34
CA ASN A 45 -7.89 -14.83 6.24
C ASN A 45 -8.37 -14.50 4.83
N VAL A 46 -9.54 -13.85 4.74
CA VAL A 46 -10.06 -13.30 3.48
C VAL A 46 -9.43 -11.92 3.26
N ILE A 47 -8.68 -11.78 2.16
CA ILE A 47 -7.98 -10.54 1.80
C ILE A 47 -8.69 -9.73 0.72
N GLY A 48 -9.78 -10.26 0.17
CA GLY A 48 -10.61 -9.66 -0.87
C GLY A 48 -11.57 -10.66 -1.50
N ALA A 49 -12.14 -10.29 -2.64
CA ALA A 49 -12.98 -11.17 -3.46
C ALA A 49 -12.67 -10.95 -4.94
N MET A 50 -12.84 -12.00 -5.73
CA MET A 50 -12.83 -11.96 -7.18
C MET A 50 -14.23 -12.27 -7.66
N ALA A 51 -14.77 -11.44 -8.57
CA ALA A 51 -16.10 -11.63 -9.09
C ALA A 51 -16.10 -11.49 -10.62
N VAL A 52 -16.91 -12.32 -11.27
CA VAL A 52 -17.26 -12.18 -12.68
C VAL A 52 -18.76 -11.92 -12.79
N GLN A 53 -19.13 -11.15 -13.79
CA GLN A 53 -20.51 -10.77 -14.05
C GLN A 53 -20.88 -11.09 -15.49
N SER A 54 -22.05 -11.68 -15.68
CA SER A 54 -22.68 -11.88 -16.99
C SER A 54 -24.01 -11.14 -17.05
N TYR A 55 -24.34 -10.57 -18.22
CA TYR A 55 -25.55 -9.79 -18.47
C TYR A 55 -26.53 -10.45 -19.46
N SER A 56 -26.18 -11.63 -20.01
CA SER A 56 -26.85 -12.17 -21.21
C SER A 56 -27.42 -13.58 -21.06
N ASP A 57 -27.09 -14.33 -20.01
CA ASP A 57 -27.58 -15.71 -19.85
C ASP A 57 -27.64 -16.10 -18.36
N SER A 58 -28.81 -16.57 -17.93
CA SER A 58 -29.11 -16.90 -16.54
C SER A 58 -28.58 -18.28 -16.10
N ASN A 59 -28.10 -19.12 -17.02
CA ASN A 59 -27.59 -20.47 -16.72
C ASN A 59 -26.10 -20.62 -17.02
N LEU A 60 -25.36 -19.51 -17.11
CA LEU A 60 -24.02 -19.51 -17.67
C LEU A 60 -22.94 -20.10 -16.75
N TYR A 61 -23.14 -20.11 -15.43
CA TYR A 61 -22.17 -20.62 -14.47
C TYR A 61 -22.66 -21.92 -13.82
N ASN A 62 -21.86 -22.98 -13.94
CA ASN A 62 -22.12 -24.27 -13.31
C ASN A 62 -21.05 -24.59 -12.24
N LYS A 63 -21.19 -25.75 -11.58
CA LYS A 63 -20.25 -26.18 -10.52
C LYS A 63 -18.79 -26.28 -10.97
N LYS A 64 -18.51 -26.52 -12.26
CA LYS A 64 -17.14 -26.53 -12.78
C LYS A 64 -16.56 -25.12 -12.84
N ASP A 65 -17.37 -24.13 -13.20
CA ASP A 65 -16.95 -22.73 -13.24
C ASP A 65 -16.66 -22.19 -11.83
N ILE A 66 -17.48 -22.58 -10.84
CA ILE A 66 -17.22 -22.28 -9.43
C ILE A 66 -15.87 -22.87 -8.99
N LYS A 67 -15.64 -24.17 -9.22
CA LYS A 67 -14.37 -24.83 -8.86
C LYS A 67 -13.17 -24.23 -9.56
N LEU A 68 -13.32 -23.87 -10.84
CA LEU A 68 -12.27 -23.19 -11.59
C LEU A 68 -11.97 -21.81 -10.99
N MET A 69 -13.00 -21.02 -10.71
CA MET A 69 -12.88 -19.71 -10.08
C MET A 69 -12.26 -19.81 -8.68
N GLU A 70 -12.64 -20.79 -7.86
CA GLU A 70 -12.01 -21.07 -6.57
C GLU A 70 -10.52 -21.34 -6.73
N PHE A 71 -10.13 -22.24 -7.64
CA PHE A 71 -8.72 -22.52 -7.93
C PHE A 71 -7.95 -21.27 -8.38
N VAL A 72 -8.51 -20.49 -9.31
CA VAL A 72 -7.90 -19.24 -9.77
C VAL A 72 -7.80 -18.23 -8.63
N SER A 73 -8.81 -18.13 -7.77
CA SER A 73 -8.83 -17.22 -6.63
C SER A 73 -7.70 -17.51 -5.64
N GLU A 74 -7.35 -18.77 -5.41
CA GLU A 74 -6.24 -19.17 -4.55
C GLU A 74 -4.89 -18.73 -5.15
N GLN A 75 -4.70 -18.90 -6.47
CA GLN A 75 -3.48 -18.47 -7.15
C GLN A 75 -3.35 -16.94 -7.13
N VAL A 76 -4.43 -16.22 -7.41
CA VAL A 76 -4.47 -14.75 -7.37
C VAL A 76 -4.20 -14.25 -5.96
N ALA A 77 -4.83 -14.83 -4.93
CA ALA A 77 -4.61 -14.45 -3.54
C ALA A 77 -3.15 -14.64 -3.12
N THR A 78 -2.54 -15.76 -3.51
CA THR A 78 -1.12 -16.05 -3.24
C THR A 78 -0.20 -15.04 -3.94
N ALA A 79 -0.48 -14.70 -5.20
CA ALA A 79 0.29 -13.72 -5.94
C ALA A 79 0.20 -12.31 -5.32
N ILE A 80 -0.99 -11.90 -4.89
CA ILE A 80 -1.22 -10.62 -4.20
C ILE A 80 -0.42 -10.59 -2.89
N GLU A 81 -0.50 -11.66 -2.08
CA GLU A 81 0.22 -11.73 -0.80
C GLU A 81 1.73 -11.65 -1.00
N ARG A 82 2.26 -12.41 -1.98
CA ARG A 82 3.67 -12.35 -2.34
C ARG A 82 4.09 -10.94 -2.73
N LYS A 83 3.28 -10.24 -3.53
CA LYS A 83 3.59 -8.87 -3.96
C LYS A 83 3.60 -7.90 -2.78
N ARG A 84 2.63 -8.02 -1.86
CA ARG A 84 2.58 -7.20 -0.63
C ARG A 84 3.82 -7.41 0.23
N MET A 85 4.22 -8.66 0.47
CA MET A 85 5.42 -8.97 1.25
C MET A 85 6.70 -8.41 0.59
N GLU A 86 6.81 -8.50 -0.74
CA GLU A 86 7.93 -7.92 -1.49
C GLU A 86 7.97 -6.39 -1.35
N GLU A 87 6.82 -5.72 -1.42
CA GLU A 87 6.70 -4.28 -1.23
C GLU A 87 7.04 -3.85 0.20
N GLU A 88 6.59 -4.60 1.20
CA GLU A 88 6.94 -4.36 2.61
C GLU A 88 8.44 -4.54 2.85
N LEU A 89 9.03 -5.61 2.31
CA LEU A 89 10.47 -5.85 2.42
C LEU A 89 11.26 -4.71 1.76
N LYS A 90 10.82 -4.27 0.58
CA LYS A 90 11.42 -3.11 -0.11
C LYS A 90 11.26 -1.82 0.69
N LYS A 91 10.11 -1.62 1.35
CA LYS A 91 9.90 -0.47 2.23
C LYS A 91 10.88 -0.48 3.41
N LEU A 92 11.01 -1.61 4.09
CA LEU A 92 11.92 -1.79 5.22
C LEU A 92 13.39 -1.65 4.81
N ALA A 93 13.74 -2.13 3.62
CA ALA A 93 15.09 -2.02 3.08
C ALA A 93 15.48 -0.58 2.72
N HIS A 94 14.53 0.25 2.29
CA HIS A 94 14.83 1.59 1.76
C HIS A 94 14.48 2.76 2.68
N TYR A 95 13.46 2.61 3.52
CA TYR A 95 12.92 3.72 4.30
C TYR A 95 13.14 3.54 5.80
N ASP A 96 13.27 4.66 6.50
CA ASP A 96 13.26 4.71 7.96
C ASP A 96 11.83 4.52 8.47
N PRO A 97 11.59 3.57 9.41
CA PRO A 97 10.24 3.24 9.84
C PRO A 97 9.56 4.34 10.66
N LEU A 98 10.32 5.24 11.30
CA LEU A 98 9.74 6.32 12.10
C LEU A 98 9.31 7.49 11.20
N THR A 99 10.20 7.96 10.33
CA THR A 99 9.99 9.18 9.54
C THR A 99 9.44 8.93 8.13
N GLY A 100 9.57 7.69 7.66
CA GLY A 100 9.32 7.27 6.28
C GLY A 100 10.30 7.86 5.26
N THR A 101 11.35 8.58 5.69
CA THR A 101 12.39 9.10 4.77
C THR A 101 13.28 7.97 4.31
N TYR A 102 14.21 8.18 3.39
CA TYR A 102 15.18 7.10 3.11
C TYR A 102 16.00 6.81 4.35
N ASN A 103 16.26 5.53 4.61
CA ASN A 103 17.16 5.14 5.68
C ASN A 103 18.61 5.37 5.26
N ARG A 104 19.52 5.34 6.23
CA ARG A 104 20.96 5.52 6.01
C ARG A 104 21.53 4.58 4.94
N GLY A 105 21.16 3.30 4.96
CA GLY A 105 21.72 2.29 4.06
C GLY A 105 21.44 2.63 2.59
N TYR A 106 20.16 2.73 2.25
CA TYR A 106 19.74 3.05 0.89
C TYR A 106 20.05 4.49 0.49
N GLY A 107 19.96 5.43 1.44
CA GLY A 107 20.28 6.84 1.19
C GLY A 107 21.72 7.06 0.70
N LEU A 108 22.69 6.33 1.25
CA LEU A 108 24.08 6.42 0.80
C LEU A 108 24.27 5.85 -0.62
N GLU A 109 23.52 4.81 -1.00
CA GLU A 109 23.52 4.32 -2.38
C GLU A 109 22.97 5.37 -3.36
N LEU A 110 21.89 6.07 -2.97
CA LEU A 110 21.34 7.18 -3.74
C LEU A 110 22.36 8.32 -3.88
N LEU A 111 23.07 8.68 -2.81
CA LEU A 111 24.14 9.69 -2.87
C LEU A 111 25.23 9.28 -3.87
N GLN A 112 25.71 8.04 -3.82
CA GLN A 112 26.69 7.55 -4.79
C GLN A 112 26.19 7.62 -6.23
N ARG A 113 24.89 7.33 -6.45
CA ARG A 113 24.26 7.49 -7.76
C ARG A 113 24.23 8.96 -8.20
N GLN A 114 23.88 9.89 -7.31
CA GLN A 114 23.89 11.32 -7.62
C GLN A 114 25.28 11.84 -7.97
N VAL A 115 26.32 11.42 -7.24
CA VAL A 115 27.72 11.73 -7.58
C VAL A 115 28.08 11.28 -9.00
N LYS A 116 27.68 10.06 -9.39
CA LYS A 116 27.93 9.53 -10.75
C LYS A 116 27.17 10.33 -11.81
N LEU A 117 25.91 10.68 -11.55
CA LEU A 117 25.08 11.46 -12.47
C LEU A 117 25.63 12.88 -12.66
N ALA A 118 25.97 13.56 -11.57
CA ALA A 118 26.59 14.89 -11.57
C ALA A 118 27.88 14.93 -12.39
N LYS A 119 28.78 13.95 -12.16
CA LYS A 119 30.04 13.83 -12.93
C LYS A 119 29.79 13.63 -14.43
N ARG A 120 28.83 12.77 -14.79
CA ARG A 120 28.50 12.47 -16.20
C ARG A 120 27.89 13.67 -16.90
N ASN A 121 26.95 14.34 -16.25
CA ASN A 121 26.17 15.42 -16.83
C ASN A 121 26.85 16.79 -16.66
N LYS A 122 27.99 16.85 -15.95
CA LYS A 122 28.68 18.09 -15.55
C LYS A 122 27.76 19.05 -14.79
N THR A 123 26.88 18.51 -13.96
CA THR A 123 26.00 19.28 -13.07
C THR A 123 26.55 19.27 -11.66
N SER A 124 26.23 20.32 -10.89
CA SER A 124 26.44 20.37 -9.44
C SER A 124 25.22 19.82 -8.70
N PHE A 125 25.45 19.43 -7.45
CA PHE A 125 24.39 19.18 -6.49
C PHE A 125 24.85 19.69 -5.12
N LEU A 126 23.90 20.05 -4.26
CA LEU A 126 24.16 20.46 -2.89
C LEU A 126 23.90 19.29 -1.95
N LEU A 127 24.71 19.22 -0.90
CA LEU A 127 24.54 18.30 0.21
C LEU A 127 24.42 19.12 1.50
N ALA A 128 23.38 18.88 2.29
CA ALA A 128 23.24 19.47 3.62
C ALA A 128 23.14 18.36 4.65
N TYR A 129 24.03 18.38 5.64
CA TYR A 129 23.95 17.52 6.82
C TYR A 129 23.38 18.35 7.96
N THR A 130 22.30 17.87 8.56
CA THR A 130 21.52 18.61 9.57
C THR A 130 21.32 17.75 10.81
N ASP A 131 21.45 18.34 11.98
CA ASP A 131 21.16 17.74 13.28
C ASP A 131 20.05 18.52 13.96
N LEU A 132 19.16 17.84 14.69
CA LEU A 132 18.07 18.52 15.41
C LEU A 132 18.52 18.97 16.80
N ASP A 133 18.62 20.29 16.95
CA ASP A 133 18.95 20.89 18.24
C ASP A 133 17.97 20.48 19.34
N ASN A 134 18.51 20.17 20.52
CA ASN A 134 17.77 19.97 21.75
C ASN A 134 16.79 18.78 21.78
N LEU A 135 16.88 17.79 20.88
CA LEU A 135 16.02 16.60 20.95
C LEU A 135 16.12 15.89 22.30
N LYS A 136 17.33 15.84 22.89
CA LYS A 136 17.54 15.30 24.24
C LYS A 136 16.70 16.00 25.31
N LYS A 137 16.58 17.33 25.26
CA LYS A 137 15.75 18.08 26.23
C LYS A 137 14.28 17.70 26.11
N ILE A 138 13.78 17.55 24.88
CA ILE A 138 12.40 17.09 24.63
C ILE A 138 12.20 15.68 25.21
N ASN A 139 13.16 14.78 24.99
CA ASN A 139 13.11 13.43 25.54
C ASN A 139 13.12 13.41 27.08
N ASP A 140 13.97 14.23 27.69
CA ASP A 140 14.13 14.28 29.14
C ASP A 140 12.90 14.91 29.83
N GLU A 141 12.25 15.89 29.20
CA GLU A 141 11.10 16.61 29.76
C GLU A 141 9.75 15.95 29.44
N PHE A 142 9.57 15.42 28.23
CA PHE A 142 8.29 14.91 27.72
C PHE A 142 8.29 13.41 27.35
N GLY A 143 9.46 12.76 27.44
CA GLY A 143 9.63 11.35 27.12
C GLY A 143 9.91 11.07 25.64
N HIS A 144 10.46 9.88 25.37
CA HIS A 144 10.89 9.47 24.03
C HIS A 144 9.79 9.47 22.96
N LYS A 145 8.53 9.21 23.33
CA LYS A 145 7.41 9.25 22.37
C LYS A 145 7.19 10.65 21.79
N GLU A 146 7.42 11.70 22.58
CA GLU A 146 7.30 13.08 22.12
C GLU A 146 8.54 13.49 21.31
N GLY A 147 9.73 12.99 21.64
CA GLY A 147 10.91 13.14 20.78
C GLY A 147 10.72 12.48 19.42
N ASP A 148 10.20 11.25 19.38
CA ASP A 148 9.84 10.56 18.14
C ASP A 148 8.83 11.39 17.32
N ARG A 149 7.82 11.96 17.98
CA ARG A 149 6.86 12.85 17.32
C ARG A 149 7.54 14.09 16.75
N ALA A 150 8.47 14.71 17.47
CA ALA A 150 9.24 15.85 16.98
C ALA A 150 10.04 15.49 15.71
N ILE A 151 10.74 14.36 15.72
CA ILE A 151 11.50 13.86 14.56
C ILE A 151 10.56 13.62 13.35
N VAL A 152 9.39 13.03 13.57
CA VAL A 152 8.39 12.83 12.51
C VAL A 152 7.91 14.17 11.94
N GLN A 153 7.69 15.19 12.78
CA GLN A 153 7.26 16.51 12.32
C GLN A 153 8.34 17.21 11.49
N VAL A 154 9.61 17.09 11.86
CA VAL A 154 10.72 17.60 11.05
C VAL A 154 10.75 16.93 9.69
N ALA A 155 10.64 15.60 9.64
CA ALA A 155 10.63 14.89 8.36
C ALA A 155 9.45 15.31 7.46
N LYS A 156 8.27 15.58 8.06
CA LYS A 156 7.11 16.13 7.33
C LYS A 156 7.37 17.55 6.86
N LEU A 157 7.99 18.39 7.69
CA LEU A 157 8.38 19.75 7.32
C LEU A 157 9.31 19.73 6.10
N PHE A 158 10.37 18.91 6.12
CA PHE A 158 11.25 18.73 4.96
C PHE A 158 10.46 18.35 3.70
N ARG A 159 9.58 17.34 3.75
CA ARG A 159 8.76 16.97 2.58
C ARG A 159 7.86 18.09 2.07
N SER A 160 7.41 18.98 2.95
CA SER A 160 6.52 20.08 2.56
C SER A 160 7.25 21.25 1.89
N ILE A 161 8.54 21.43 2.20
CA ILE A 161 9.34 22.55 1.66
C ILE A 161 10.27 22.13 0.52
N LEU A 162 10.63 20.84 0.46
CA LEU A 162 11.54 20.30 -0.54
C LEU A 162 10.80 19.83 -1.78
N ARG A 163 11.48 19.86 -2.92
CA ARG A 163 10.94 19.41 -4.21
C ARG A 163 10.89 17.87 -4.22
N GLU A 164 10.04 17.30 -5.07
CA GLU A 164 9.92 15.84 -5.22
C GLU A 164 11.25 15.17 -5.59
N VAL A 165 12.13 15.87 -6.31
CA VAL A 165 13.45 15.39 -6.72
C VAL A 165 14.51 15.46 -5.61
N ASP A 166 14.27 16.24 -4.55
CA ASP A 166 15.19 16.38 -3.44
C ASP A 166 15.10 15.14 -2.53
N ILE A 167 16.23 14.69 -2.03
CA ILE A 167 16.34 13.40 -1.32
C ILE A 167 16.55 13.67 0.16
N ILE A 168 15.65 13.14 0.99
CA ILE A 168 15.74 13.20 2.45
C ILE A 168 16.16 11.84 2.98
N ILE A 169 17.27 11.81 3.72
CA ILE A 169 17.83 10.60 4.32
C ILE A 169 17.93 10.82 5.83
N ARG A 170 17.43 9.90 6.65
CA ARG A 170 17.68 9.88 8.08
C ARG A 170 18.92 9.04 8.35
N MET A 171 19.93 9.66 8.96
CA MET A 171 21.21 9.01 9.25
C MET A 171 21.13 8.18 10.55
N GLY A 172 20.36 8.65 11.52
CA GLY A 172 20.13 8.04 12.82
C GLY A 172 19.65 9.11 13.80
N GLY A 173 19.13 8.74 14.98
CA GLY A 173 18.74 9.71 16.02
C GLY A 173 17.95 10.90 15.50
N ASP A 174 18.54 12.08 15.62
CA ASP A 174 18.13 13.42 15.17
C ASP A 174 18.76 13.87 13.84
N GLU A 175 19.65 13.08 13.25
CA GLU A 175 20.45 13.49 12.10
C GLU A 175 19.80 13.17 10.74
N PHE A 176 19.81 14.16 9.85
CA PHE A 176 19.35 14.05 8.47
C PHE A 176 20.41 14.50 7.48
N LEU A 177 20.41 13.85 6.32
CA LEU A 177 21.19 14.22 5.15
C LEU A 177 20.22 14.55 4.01
N LEU A 178 20.33 15.78 3.50
CA LEU A 178 19.53 16.30 2.40
C LEU A 178 20.41 16.40 1.15
N ILE A 179 19.93 15.85 0.05
CA ILE A 179 20.59 15.95 -1.26
C ILE A 179 19.68 16.77 -2.16
N PHE A 180 20.24 17.81 -2.79
CA PHE A 180 19.54 18.67 -3.73
C PHE A 180 20.18 18.52 -5.10
N PRO A 181 19.69 17.59 -5.93
CA PRO A 181 20.15 17.47 -7.31
C PRO A 181 19.90 18.77 -8.07
N GLU A 182 20.84 19.14 -8.94
CA GLU A 182 20.68 20.26 -9.89
C GLU A 182 20.32 21.59 -9.19
N SER A 183 20.87 21.81 -8.00
CA SER A 183 20.86 23.11 -7.33
C SER A 183 21.71 24.08 -8.15
N SER A 184 21.04 24.92 -8.95
CA SER A 184 21.61 26.05 -9.69
C SER A 184 21.44 27.33 -8.90
#